data_AF-A0A1V1TE08-F1
#
_entry.id   AF-A0A1V1TE08-F1
#
_cell.length_a   1.000
_cell.length_b   1.000
_cell.length_c   1.000
_cell.angle_alpha   90.00
_cell.angle_beta   90.00
_cell.angle_gamma   90.00
#
_symmetry.space_group_name_H-M   'P 1'
#
loop_
_entity.id
_entity.type
_entity.pdbx_description
1 polymer ?
#
loop_
_entity_poly.entity_id
_entity_poly.type
_entity_poly.pdbx_seq_one_letter_code
_entity_poly.pdbx_strand_id
1 'polypeptide(L)'
;MLGRSIIVLNRVEAAHDLLDKRGANYADRPRFVPFEVIGWGITLTFLRWSPRFLLHRKLFQKSFTQSVCKAYEPIQAEEARRATRAIIADPENWEILLRQFSTAVVLRVGFGIEVQEKDDPYIKMVLNVEEATGQGGVPAGNIVDFFPVLRYLPDGVARLSKLFRPLIHARSTKKFIQRLHDAPWVSVERFLESGRN
;
A
#
# COMPACT_ATOMS: atom_id res chain seq x y z
N MET A 1 22.31 -3.09 -11.51
CA MET A 1 21.13 -3.67 -12.21
C MET A 1 21.37 -3.49 -13.70
N LEU A 2 21.64 -4.56 -14.45
CA LEU A 2 22.24 -4.49 -15.79
C LEU A 2 21.58 -3.42 -16.69
N GLY A 3 22.39 -2.54 -17.27
CA GLY A 3 21.96 -1.54 -18.26
C GLY A 3 21.22 -0.31 -17.73
N ARG A 4 21.06 -0.12 -16.41
CA ARG A 4 20.44 1.09 -15.83
C ARG A 4 21.42 1.86 -14.94
N SER A 5 21.60 3.15 -15.23
CA SER A 5 22.29 4.08 -14.33
C SER A 5 21.40 4.43 -13.14
N ILE A 6 21.93 4.29 -11.94
CA ILE A 6 21.23 4.63 -10.70
C ILE A 6 21.98 5.77 -10.03
N ILE A 7 21.25 6.84 -9.69
CA ILE A 7 21.78 7.98 -8.93
C ILE A 7 21.23 7.86 -7.51
N VAL A 8 22.11 7.85 -6.52
CA VAL A 8 21.74 7.78 -5.10
C VAL A 8 21.91 9.16 -4.48
N LEU A 9 20.83 9.69 -3.89
CA LEU A 9 20.83 10.98 -3.21
C LEU A 9 21.20 10.78 -1.74
N ASN A 10 22.44 11.15 -1.38
CA ASN A 10 22.99 10.97 -0.02
C ASN A 10 23.04 12.27 0.80
N ARG A 11 22.39 13.35 0.31
CA ARG A 11 22.36 14.66 0.96
C ARG A 11 20.93 15.20 0.99
N VAL A 12 20.54 15.79 2.11
CA VAL A 12 19.20 16.38 2.29
C VAL A 12 18.98 17.51 1.29
N GLU A 13 20.01 18.32 1.03
CA GLU A 13 19.96 19.43 0.08
C GLU A 13 19.68 18.90 -1.34
N ALA A 14 20.35 17.83 -1.75
CA ALA A 14 20.13 17.20 -3.05
C ALA A 14 18.72 16.58 -3.16
N ALA A 15 18.23 15.94 -2.09
CA ALA A 15 16.88 15.39 -2.05
C ALA A 15 15.81 16.49 -2.15
N HIS A 16 15.97 17.58 -1.41
CA HIS A 16 15.06 18.73 -1.45
C HIS A 16 15.07 19.42 -2.83
N ASP A 17 16.26 19.67 -3.39
CA ASP A 17 16.37 20.35 -4.68
C ASP A 17 15.82 19.52 -5.85
N LEU A 18 15.90 18.19 -5.78
CA LEU A 18 15.41 17.31 -6.85
C LEU A 18 13.96 16.87 -6.62
N LEU A 19 13.63 16.34 -5.44
CA LEU A 19 12.36 15.69 -5.18
C LEU A 19 11.25 16.64 -4.72
N ASP A 20 11.60 17.78 -4.12
CA ASP A 20 10.62 18.79 -3.70
C ASP A 20 10.49 19.91 -4.75
N LYS A 21 11.52 20.77 -4.88
CA LYS A 21 11.49 21.91 -5.81
C LYS A 21 11.25 21.51 -7.28
N ARG A 22 11.76 20.35 -7.69
CA ARG A 22 11.68 19.82 -9.05
C ARG A 22 10.93 18.48 -9.11
N GLY A 23 10.11 18.17 -8.10
CA GLY A 23 9.51 16.85 -7.93
C GLY A 23 8.74 16.34 -9.14
N ALA A 24 8.10 17.23 -9.91
CA ALA A 24 7.38 16.87 -11.13
C ALA A 24 8.27 16.18 -12.18
N ASN A 25 9.57 16.53 -12.26
CA ASN A 25 10.53 15.93 -13.20
C ASN A 25 10.94 14.52 -12.78
N TYR A 26 10.81 14.17 -11.50
CA TYR A 26 11.28 12.93 -10.90
C TYR A 26 10.13 12.12 -10.26
N ALA A 27 8.88 12.41 -10.65
CA ALA A 27 7.70 11.79 -10.09
C ALA A 27 7.36 10.41 -10.69
N ASP A 28 7.97 10.00 -11.80
CA ASP A 28 7.74 8.67 -12.38
C ASP A 28 8.29 7.57 -11.45
N ARG A 29 7.87 6.33 -11.73
CA ARG A 29 8.30 5.14 -11.02
C ARG A 29 8.86 4.12 -12.00
N PRO A 30 9.90 3.36 -11.62
CA PRO A 30 10.26 2.16 -12.35
C PRO A 30 9.06 1.21 -12.47
N ARG A 31 9.05 0.39 -13.51
CA ARG A 31 8.07 -0.69 -13.63
C ARG A 31 8.40 -1.79 -12.62
N PHE A 32 7.40 -2.17 -11.82
CA PHE A 32 7.50 -3.25 -10.83
C PHE A 32 6.57 -4.40 -11.25
N VAL A 33 7.05 -5.31 -12.08
CA VAL A 33 6.23 -6.37 -12.67
C VAL A 33 5.59 -7.29 -11.63
N PRO A 34 6.28 -7.74 -10.55
CA PRO A 34 5.62 -8.51 -9.49
C PRO A 34 4.48 -7.73 -8.83
N PHE A 35 4.65 -6.41 -8.62
CA PHE A 35 3.61 -5.57 -8.02
C PHE A 35 2.43 -5.32 -8.97
N GLU A 36 2.67 -5.25 -10.29
CA GLU A 36 1.56 -5.27 -11.26
C GLU A 36 0.79 -6.59 -11.19
N VAL A 37 1.50 -7.72 -11.07
CA VAL A 37 0.89 -9.06 -11.05
C VAL A 37 0.07 -9.30 -9.78
N ILE A 38 0.58 -8.88 -8.62
CA ILE A 38 -0.08 -9.05 -7.32
C ILE A 38 -1.30 -8.13 -7.14
N GLY A 39 -1.42 -7.06 -7.95
CA GLY A 39 -2.60 -6.18 -7.97
C GLY A 39 -2.33 -4.71 -7.61
N TRP A 40 -1.09 -4.34 -7.27
CA TRP A 40 -0.75 -2.97 -6.89
C TRP A 40 -0.79 -1.95 -8.03
N GLY A 41 -0.85 -2.41 -9.29
CA GLY A 41 -0.76 -1.56 -10.49
C GLY A 41 -1.84 -0.49 -10.65
N ILE A 42 -2.87 -0.47 -9.81
CA ILE A 42 -3.93 0.56 -9.79
C ILE A 42 -3.82 1.53 -8.60
N THR A 43 -2.87 1.33 -7.69
CA THR A 43 -2.71 2.12 -6.47
C THR A 43 -1.76 3.29 -6.69
N LEU A 44 -2.11 4.48 -6.17
CA LEU A 44 -1.35 5.72 -6.38
C LEU A 44 0.15 5.59 -6.09
N THR A 45 0.53 4.84 -5.05
CA THR A 45 1.92 4.59 -4.65
C THR A 45 2.77 3.94 -5.75
N PHE A 46 2.16 3.12 -6.60
CA PHE A 46 2.84 2.34 -7.65
C PHE A 46 2.46 2.74 -9.07
N LEU A 47 1.56 3.71 -9.22
CA LEU A 47 1.22 4.26 -10.53
C LEU A 47 2.41 5.02 -11.10
N ARG A 48 2.76 4.69 -12.34
CA ARG A 48 3.69 5.46 -13.16
C ARG A 48 3.09 6.81 -13.53
N TRP A 49 3.96 7.78 -13.81
CA TRP A 49 3.54 9.10 -14.25
C TRP A 49 2.66 8.97 -15.49
N SER A 50 1.43 9.46 -15.37
CA SER A 50 0.38 9.32 -16.36
C SER A 50 -0.79 10.25 -16.00
N PRO A 51 -1.72 10.53 -16.92
CA PRO A 51 -2.97 11.23 -16.59
C PRO A 51 -3.73 10.57 -15.43
N ARG A 52 -3.69 9.23 -15.33
CA ARG A 52 -4.28 8.48 -14.22
C ARG A 52 -3.60 8.78 -12.89
N PHE A 53 -2.26 8.81 -12.84
CA PHE A 53 -1.52 9.21 -11.64
C PHE A 53 -1.91 10.63 -11.20
N LEU A 54 -1.96 11.59 -12.13
CA LEU A 54 -2.33 12.97 -11.83
C LEU A 54 -3.76 13.07 -11.27
N LEU A 55 -4.70 12.30 -11.84
CA LEU A 55 -6.07 12.23 -11.34
C LEU A 55 -6.13 11.67 -9.92
N HIS A 56 -5.53 10.50 -9.67
CA HIS A 56 -5.48 9.90 -8.34
C HIS A 56 -4.85 10.87 -7.32
N ARG A 57 -3.72 11.50 -7.67
CA ARG A 57 -3.05 12.48 -6.80
C ARG A 57 -3.94 13.68 -6.49
N LYS A 58 -4.62 14.24 -7.50
CA LYS A 58 -5.55 15.36 -7.33
C LYS A 58 -6.71 15.01 -6.40
N LEU A 59 -7.27 13.81 -6.51
CA LEU A 59 -8.35 13.35 -5.64
C LEU A 59 -7.87 13.18 -4.19
N PHE A 60 -6.74 12.50 -3.98
CA PHE A 60 -6.17 12.32 -2.64
C PHE A 60 -5.78 13.65 -1.98
N GLN A 61 -5.12 14.55 -2.70
CA GLN A 61 -4.63 15.80 -2.13
C GLN A 61 -5.75 16.68 -1.56
N LYS A 62 -6.96 16.64 -2.12
CA LYS A 62 -8.11 17.40 -1.61
C LYS A 62 -8.50 17.00 -0.19
N SER A 63 -8.47 15.70 0.11
CA SER A 63 -8.85 15.16 1.42
C SER A 63 -7.72 15.20 2.45
N PHE A 64 -6.48 15.38 2.02
CA PHE A 64 -5.30 15.35 2.90
C PHE A 64 -4.52 16.67 2.90
N THR A 65 -5.22 17.80 2.78
CA THR A 65 -4.61 19.12 3.02
C THR A 65 -4.42 19.36 4.51
N GLN A 66 -3.50 20.27 4.88
CA GLN A 66 -3.25 20.60 6.29
C GLN A 66 -4.52 21.07 7.04
N SER A 67 -5.41 21.79 6.37
CA SER A 67 -6.67 22.26 6.97
C SER A 67 -7.68 21.13 7.15
N VAL A 68 -7.85 20.26 6.14
CA VAL A 68 -8.80 19.14 6.20
C VAL A 68 -8.36 18.11 7.24
N CYS A 69 -7.05 17.84 7.33
CA CYS A 69 -6.52 16.86 8.29
C CYS A 69 -6.83 17.19 9.75
N LYS A 70 -7.10 18.46 10.10
CA LYS A 70 -7.51 18.84 11.46
C LYS A 70 -8.82 18.16 11.89
N ALA A 71 -9.72 17.89 10.95
CA ALA A 71 -10.97 17.18 11.23
C ALA A 71 -10.73 15.71 11.63
N TYR A 72 -9.56 15.14 11.31
CA TYR A 72 -9.21 13.75 11.64
C TYR A 72 -8.50 13.63 13.00
N GLU A 73 -8.07 14.74 13.60
CA GLU A 73 -7.38 14.75 14.90
C GLU A 73 -8.20 14.06 16.01
N PRO A 74 -9.52 14.29 16.16
CA PRO A 74 -10.31 13.60 17.17
C PRO A 74 -10.32 12.08 16.99
N ILE A 75 -10.38 11.60 15.73
CA ILE A 75 -10.31 10.17 15.40
C ILE A 75 -8.96 9.60 15.82
N GLN A 76 -7.86 10.27 15.44
CA GLN A 76 -6.51 9.84 15.80
C GLN A 76 -6.31 9.81 17.33
N ALA A 77 -6.80 10.82 18.04
CA ALA A 77 -6.70 10.91 19.49
C ALA A 77 -7.51 9.81 20.21
N GLU A 78 -8.69 9.47 19.69
CA GLU A 78 -9.49 8.37 20.22
C GLU A 78 -8.79 7.02 20.02
N GLU A 79 -8.37 6.72 18.78
CA GLU A 79 -7.68 5.46 18.47
C GLU A 79 -6.34 5.35 19.22
N ALA A 80 -5.62 6.46 19.40
CA ALA A 80 -4.37 6.47 20.16
C ALA A 80 -4.59 6.14 21.64
N ARG A 81 -5.67 6.64 22.24
CA ARG A 81 -6.05 6.28 23.63
C ARG A 81 -6.43 4.82 23.74
N ARG A 82 -7.18 4.27 22.76
CA ARG A 82 -7.54 2.84 22.72
C ARG A 82 -6.28 1.98 22.62
N ALA A 83 -5.39 2.29 21.67
CA ALA A 83 -4.12 1.61 21.46
C ALA A 83 -3.23 1.65 22.70
N THR A 84 -3.09 2.82 23.34
CA THR A 84 -2.28 2.97 24.56
C THR A 84 -2.78 2.06 25.68
N ARG A 85 -4.10 2.03 25.94
CA ARG A 85 -4.67 1.13 26.94
C ARG A 85 -4.42 -0.34 26.60
N ALA A 86 -4.60 -0.70 25.33
CA ALA A 86 -4.39 -2.07 24.89
C ALA A 86 -2.91 -2.49 25.03
N ILE A 87 -1.96 -1.61 24.71
CA ILE A 87 -0.52 -1.86 24.86
C ILE A 87 -0.13 -1.97 26.33
N ILE A 88 -0.70 -1.15 27.22
CA ILE A 88 -0.46 -1.28 28.67
C ILE A 88 -0.97 -2.62 29.20
N ALA A 89 -2.10 -3.10 28.68
CA ALA A 89 -2.69 -4.38 29.09
C ALA A 89 -1.95 -5.60 28.51
N ASP A 90 -1.38 -5.48 27.30
CA ASP A 90 -0.72 -6.57 26.57
C ASP A 90 0.59 -6.05 25.89
N PRO A 91 1.62 -5.72 26.69
CA PRO A 91 2.82 -5.06 26.19
C PRO A 91 3.68 -5.95 25.28
N GLU A 92 3.59 -7.27 25.41
CA GLU A 92 4.30 -8.22 24.55
C GLU A 92 3.82 -8.16 23.10
N ASN A 93 2.57 -7.75 22.88
CA ASN A 93 1.93 -7.67 21.57
C ASN A 93 1.83 -6.23 21.04
N TRP A 94 2.67 -5.31 21.52
CA TRP A 94 2.61 -3.89 21.15
C TRP A 94 2.63 -3.64 19.63
N GLU A 95 3.38 -4.43 18.86
CA GLU A 95 3.49 -4.23 17.42
C GLU A 95 2.16 -4.49 16.68
N ILE A 96 1.44 -5.56 17.03
CA ILE A 96 0.14 -5.85 16.40
C ILE A 96 -0.90 -4.81 16.84
N LEU A 97 -0.80 -4.31 18.08
CA LEU A 97 -1.66 -3.26 18.61
C LEU A 97 -1.40 -1.90 17.92
N LEU A 98 -0.16 -1.59 17.53
CA LEU A 98 0.15 -0.42 16.69
C LEU A 98 -0.31 -0.58 15.24
N ARG A 99 -0.23 -1.78 14.66
CA ARG A 99 -0.83 -2.08 13.35
C ARG A 99 -2.35 -1.89 13.40
N GLN A 100 -3.00 -2.31 14.49
CA GLN A 100 -4.42 -2.09 14.75
C GLN A 100 -4.77 -0.62 14.82
N PHE A 101 -4.03 0.17 15.61
CA PHE A 101 -4.19 1.62 15.66
C PHE A 101 -4.17 2.27 14.27
N SER A 102 -3.13 1.96 13.49
CA SER A 102 -2.95 2.54 12.16
C SER A 102 -4.09 2.12 11.20
N THR A 103 -4.51 0.86 11.29
CA THR A 103 -5.60 0.32 10.47
C THR A 103 -6.94 0.98 10.83
N ALA A 104 -7.24 1.13 12.12
CA ALA A 104 -8.45 1.77 12.61
C ALA A 104 -8.54 3.23 12.14
N VAL A 105 -7.46 4.00 12.25
CA VAL A 105 -7.42 5.39 11.77
C VAL A 105 -7.68 5.46 10.26
N VAL A 106 -7.00 4.63 9.45
CA VAL A 106 -7.16 4.64 7.99
C VAL A 106 -8.59 4.26 7.58
N LEU A 107 -9.18 3.25 8.23
CA LEU A 107 -10.54 2.80 7.91
C LEU A 107 -11.60 3.81 8.36
N ARG A 108 -11.45 4.45 9.52
CA ARG A 108 -12.36 5.51 9.97
C ARG A 108 -12.28 6.74 9.06
N VAL A 109 -11.08 7.19 8.71
CA VAL A 109 -10.89 8.37 7.85
C VAL A 109 -11.30 8.11 6.40
N GLY A 110 -10.91 6.95 5.85
CA GLY A 110 -11.14 6.64 4.43
C GLY A 110 -12.52 6.10 4.12
N PHE A 111 -13.13 5.36 5.05
CA PHE A 111 -14.35 4.58 4.83
C PHE A 111 -15.42 4.76 5.91
N GLY A 112 -15.16 5.51 6.98
CA GLY A 112 -16.10 5.64 8.10
C GLY A 112 -16.29 4.35 8.91
N ILE A 113 -15.40 3.37 8.75
CA ILE A 113 -15.52 2.05 9.37
C ILE A 113 -14.81 2.05 10.73
N GLU A 114 -15.51 1.67 11.79
CA GLU A 114 -14.92 1.44 13.11
C GLU A 114 -14.40 0.01 13.26
N VAL A 115 -13.15 -0.13 13.69
CA VAL A 115 -12.52 -1.41 14.04
C VAL A 115 -12.76 -1.64 15.54
N GLN A 116 -13.53 -2.66 15.88
CA GLN A 116 -13.99 -2.85 17.27
C GLN A 116 -13.10 -3.80 18.09
N GLU A 117 -12.39 -4.75 17.45
CA GLU A 117 -11.73 -5.85 18.19
C GLU A 117 -10.36 -6.26 17.61
N LYS A 118 -9.55 -6.96 18.43
CA LYS A 118 -8.21 -7.46 18.09
C LYS A 118 -8.26 -8.42 16.88
N ASP A 119 -9.35 -9.17 16.73
CA ASP A 119 -9.58 -10.17 15.69
C ASP A 119 -10.41 -9.66 14.51
N ASP A 120 -10.50 -8.33 14.36
CA ASP A 120 -11.21 -7.74 13.24
C ASP A 120 -10.63 -8.25 11.89
N PRO A 121 -11.48 -8.72 10.96
CA PRO A 121 -11.05 -9.18 9.63
C PRO A 121 -10.10 -8.24 8.89
N TYR A 122 -10.18 -6.93 9.15
CA TYR A 122 -9.30 -5.92 8.58
C TYR A 122 -7.85 -6.03 9.09
N ILE A 123 -7.62 -6.47 10.32
CA ILE A 123 -6.27 -6.68 10.86
C ILE A 123 -5.59 -7.85 10.17
N LYS A 124 -6.31 -8.97 10.03
CA LYS A 124 -5.82 -10.13 9.27
C LYS A 124 -5.57 -9.76 7.80
N MET A 125 -6.38 -8.88 7.24
CA MET A 125 -6.19 -8.38 5.88
C MET A 125 -4.88 -7.57 5.76
N VAL A 126 -4.58 -6.67 6.70
CA VAL A 126 -3.30 -5.93 6.71
C VAL A 126 -2.11 -6.88 6.80
N LEU A 127 -2.14 -7.88 7.70
CA LEU A 127 -1.06 -8.88 7.80
C LEU A 127 -0.85 -9.66 6.50
N ASN A 128 -1.94 -10.05 5.82
CA ASN A 128 -1.85 -10.71 4.52
C ASN A 128 -1.24 -9.80 3.45
N VAL A 129 -1.52 -8.50 3.49
CA VAL A 129 -0.96 -7.50 2.57
C VAL A 129 0.53 -7.26 2.84
N GLU A 130 0.93 -7.22 4.11
CA GLU A 130 2.33 -7.14 4.53
C GLU A 130 3.11 -8.36 4.02
N GLU A 131 2.57 -9.57 4.17
CA GLU A 131 3.17 -10.80 3.64
C GLU A 131 3.25 -10.80 2.10
N ALA A 132 2.16 -10.42 1.44
CA ALA A 132 2.07 -10.30 -0.01
C ALA A 132 3.17 -9.37 -0.56
N THR A 133 3.36 -8.21 0.08
CA THR A 133 4.24 -7.15 -0.39
C THR A 133 5.69 -7.36 0.05
N GLY A 134 5.90 -7.75 1.31
CA GLY A 134 7.22 -7.91 1.93
C GLY A 134 8.01 -9.10 1.40
N GLN A 135 7.33 -10.21 1.09
CA GLN A 135 7.98 -11.41 0.54
C GLN A 135 8.04 -11.41 -1.00
N GLY A 136 7.59 -10.32 -1.65
CA GLY A 136 7.55 -10.16 -3.10
C GLY A 136 8.90 -9.95 -3.78
N GLY A 137 10.01 -9.99 -3.04
CA GLY A 137 11.36 -9.73 -3.54
C GLY A 137 11.71 -8.25 -3.64
N VAL A 138 12.96 -7.96 -4.04
CA VAL A 138 13.46 -6.57 -4.14
C VAL A 138 12.73 -5.85 -5.28
N PRO A 139 12.05 -4.71 -5.02
CA PRO A 139 11.40 -3.94 -6.07
C PRO A 139 12.39 -3.53 -7.17
N ALA A 140 11.97 -3.67 -8.43
CA ALA A 140 12.76 -3.35 -9.63
C ALA A 140 14.08 -4.14 -9.79
N GLY A 141 14.27 -5.20 -9.01
CA GLY A 141 15.44 -6.08 -9.07
C GLY A 141 15.16 -7.47 -9.63
N ASN A 142 13.91 -7.79 -10.02
CA ASN A 142 13.52 -9.13 -10.41
C ASN A 142 13.76 -9.37 -11.90
N ILE A 143 14.01 -10.61 -12.32
CA ILE A 143 14.25 -10.94 -13.74
C ILE A 143 13.08 -10.48 -14.65
N VAL A 144 11.86 -10.55 -14.13
CA VAL A 144 10.64 -10.10 -14.81
C VAL A 144 10.56 -8.58 -14.96
N ASP A 145 11.29 -7.80 -14.16
CA ASP A 145 11.38 -6.34 -14.29
C ASP A 145 12.28 -5.93 -15.47
N PHE A 146 13.22 -6.79 -15.88
CA PHE A 146 14.08 -6.60 -17.05
C PHE A 146 13.45 -7.18 -18.32
N PHE A 147 12.80 -8.34 -18.19
CA PHE A 147 12.12 -9.02 -19.30
C PHE A 147 10.63 -9.22 -18.96
N PRO A 148 9.78 -8.19 -19.13
CA PRO A 148 8.37 -8.24 -18.73
C PRO A 148 7.58 -9.37 -19.38
N VAL A 149 7.98 -9.85 -20.57
CA VAL A 149 7.34 -10.99 -21.24
C VAL A 149 7.39 -12.27 -20.41
N LEU A 150 8.39 -12.42 -19.53
CA LEU A 150 8.49 -13.58 -18.64
C LEU A 150 7.37 -13.65 -17.59
N ARG A 151 6.60 -12.57 -17.40
CA ARG A 151 5.39 -12.58 -16.55
C ARG A 151 4.31 -13.55 -17.02
N TYR A 152 4.39 -14.05 -18.26
CA TYR A 152 3.42 -14.98 -18.85
C TYR A 152 3.88 -16.44 -18.78
N LEU A 153 5.07 -16.71 -18.22
CA LEU A 153 5.54 -18.08 -18.03
C LEU A 153 4.54 -18.89 -17.19
N PRO A 154 4.16 -20.11 -17.61
CA PRO A 154 3.31 -20.97 -16.81
C PRO A 154 3.94 -21.25 -15.44
N ASP A 155 3.11 -21.39 -14.40
CA ASP A 155 3.56 -21.63 -13.03
C ASP A 155 4.48 -22.86 -12.91
N GLY A 156 4.19 -23.94 -13.65
CA GLY A 156 5.01 -25.14 -13.65
C GLY A 156 6.45 -24.86 -14.10
N VAL A 157 6.63 -24.09 -15.17
CA VAL A 157 7.95 -23.72 -15.71
C VAL A 157 8.66 -22.73 -14.78
N ALA A 158 7.94 -21.72 -14.30
CA ALA A 158 8.50 -20.71 -13.40
C ALA A 158 8.99 -21.31 -12.07
N ARG A 159 8.33 -22.35 -11.54
CA ARG A 159 8.76 -23.06 -10.32
C ARG A 159 10.08 -23.82 -10.47
N LEU A 160 10.53 -24.11 -11.69
CA LEU A 160 11.80 -24.79 -11.94
C LEU A 160 13.02 -23.94 -11.58
N SER A 161 12.87 -22.61 -11.48
CA SER A 161 13.97 -21.70 -11.17
C SER A 161 13.63 -20.76 -10.01
N LYS A 162 14.60 -20.59 -9.10
CA LYS A 162 14.48 -19.64 -7.98
C LYS A 162 14.33 -18.19 -8.44
N LEU A 163 14.74 -17.87 -9.68
CA LEU A 163 14.64 -16.52 -10.25
C LEU A 163 13.19 -16.02 -10.38
N PHE A 164 12.21 -16.93 -10.47
CA PHE A 164 10.80 -16.57 -10.60
C PHE A 164 10.03 -16.70 -9.28
N ARG A 165 10.69 -16.90 -8.14
CA ARG A 165 10.03 -16.90 -6.81
C ARG A 165 9.18 -15.65 -6.58
N PRO A 166 9.66 -14.41 -6.85
CA PRO A 166 8.85 -13.19 -6.76
C PRO A 166 7.58 -13.23 -7.61
N LEU A 167 7.66 -13.78 -8.83
CA LEU A 167 6.53 -13.91 -9.74
C LEU A 167 5.49 -14.92 -9.22
N ILE A 168 5.95 -16.08 -8.75
CA ILE A 168 5.07 -17.12 -8.18
C ILE A 168 4.39 -16.61 -6.91
N HIS A 169 5.14 -15.92 -6.04
CA HIS A 169 4.60 -15.30 -4.83
C HIS A 169 3.54 -14.25 -5.16
N ALA A 170 3.82 -13.35 -6.10
CA ALA A 170 2.86 -12.35 -6.56
C ALA A 170 1.56 -12.98 -7.09
N ARG A 171 1.65 -14.12 -7.79
CA ARG A 171 0.46 -14.85 -8.28
C ARG A 171 -0.33 -15.50 -7.15
N SER A 172 0.34 -16.16 -6.20
CA SER A 172 -0.33 -16.88 -5.11
C SER A 172 -1.00 -15.95 -4.09
N THR A 173 -0.45 -14.75 -3.92
CA THR A 173 -0.93 -13.75 -2.93
C THR A 173 -1.78 -12.64 -3.53
N LYS A 174 -2.04 -12.65 -4.85
CA LYS A 174 -2.87 -11.64 -5.54
C LYS A 174 -4.21 -11.36 -4.86
N LYS A 175 -4.87 -12.41 -4.35
CA LYS A 175 -6.16 -12.31 -3.65
C LYS A 175 -6.10 -11.43 -2.39
N PHE A 176 -4.94 -11.29 -1.77
CA PHE A 176 -4.76 -10.45 -0.58
C PHE A 176 -4.86 -8.97 -0.92
N ILE A 177 -4.25 -8.54 -2.04
CA ILE A 177 -4.33 -7.16 -2.51
C ILE A 177 -5.72 -6.86 -3.10
N GLN A 178 -6.33 -7.81 -3.81
CA GLN A 178 -7.71 -7.65 -4.29
C GLN A 178 -8.67 -7.42 -3.12
N ARG A 179 -8.58 -8.25 -2.07
CA ARG A 179 -9.41 -8.08 -0.88
C ARG A 179 -9.20 -6.73 -0.19
N LEU A 180 -7.97 -6.21 -0.15
CA LEU A 180 -7.67 -4.88 0.38
C LEU A 180 -8.41 -3.77 -0.38
N HIS A 181 -8.46 -3.86 -1.71
CA HIS A 181 -9.16 -2.88 -2.54
C HIS A 181 -10.69 -3.00 -2.41
N ASP A 182 -11.20 -4.24 -2.41
CA ASP A 182 -12.62 -4.49 -2.55
C ASP A 182 -13.38 -4.43 -1.21
N ALA A 183 -12.84 -4.99 -0.14
CA ALA A 183 -13.61 -5.23 1.08
C ALA A 183 -14.08 -3.93 1.77
N PRO A 184 -13.24 -2.91 1.99
CA PRO A 184 -13.69 -1.64 2.56
C PRO A 184 -14.71 -0.94 1.65
N TRP A 185 -14.48 -0.93 0.33
CA TRP A 185 -15.38 -0.31 -0.64
C TRP A 185 -16.77 -0.95 -0.62
N VAL A 186 -16.85 -2.27 -0.77
CA VAL A 186 -18.11 -3.02 -0.77
C VAL A 186 -18.89 -2.83 0.54
N SER A 187 -18.19 -2.68 1.67
CA SER A 187 -18.85 -2.44 2.95
C SER A 187 -19.56 -1.08 3.02
N VAL A 188 -19.02 -0.06 2.35
CA VAL A 188 -19.56 1.31 2.36
C VAL A 188 -20.55 1.55 1.22
N GLU A 189 -20.34 0.92 0.07
CA GLU A 189 -21.18 1.06 -1.13
C GLU A 189 -22.66 0.80 -0.82
N ARG A 190 -22.96 -0.22 -0.02
CA ARG A 190 -24.34 -0.54 0.41
C ARG A 190 -25.00 0.59 1.22
N PHE A 191 -24.24 1.30 2.04
CA PHE A 191 -24.76 2.41 2.83
C PHE A 191 -25.02 3.63 1.95
N LEU A 192 -24.08 3.93 1.03
CA LEU A 192 -24.21 5.00 0.04
C LEU A 192 -25.43 4.80 -0.88
N GLU A 193 -25.64 3.58 -1.38
CA GLU A 193 -26.80 3.24 -2.21
C GLU A 193 -28.12 3.37 -1.44
N SER A 194 -28.11 3.14 -0.12
CA SER A 194 -29.30 3.25 0.73
C SER A 194 -29.63 4.68 1.18
N GLY A 195 -28.79 5.67 0.85
CA GLY A 195 -28.97 7.08 1.23
C GLY A 195 -28.85 7.34 2.74
N ARG A 196 -28.31 6.40 3.52
CA ARG A 196 -28.06 6.55 4.96
C ARG A 196 -26.62 7.00 5.15
N ASN A 197 -26.44 8.30 5.40
CA ASN A 197 -25.19 8.89 5.89
C ASN A 197 -25.14 8.83 7.40
#